data_AF-A0A6M1ZPW0-F1
#
_entry.id   AF-A0A6M1ZPW0-F1
#
_cell.length_a   1.000
_cell.length_b   1.000
_cell.length_c   1.000
_cell.angle_alpha   90.00
_cell.angle_beta   90.00
_cell.angle_gamma   90.00
#
_symmetry.space_group_name_H-M   'P 1'
#
loop_
_entity.id
_entity.type
_entity.pdbx_description
1 polymer ?
#
loop_
_entity_poly.entity_id
_entity_poly.type
_entity_poly.pdbx_seq_one_letter_code
_entity_poly.pdbx_strand_id
1 'polypeptide(L)'
;MLSFFRKYQKFFFLFTTVIIVCSFAFFGTYQAFAPSKRVEDPTAFQTRGGRDVRRSYLAQMSKFLSLESSSRGGGANFLNDGVISNDFLETGMAFRLVGEPSKQELESRLQREKNFHPYVHPNAPLLSAKQIWSLFAPDISDNLSQLQSLDLASSKEAFDARAALYLAELRFPAQMLTQVLRYQENEYPNIPRDFRLLRDNLALFGYRDLTDWFGAAFIEDLSKFIIQTATVARERGYQVTQDEVLADLLYRSEKTYQSVKDQLRRPVANSYEFYQQYLRQMG
;
A
#
# COMPACT_ATOMS: atom_id res chain seq x y z
N MET A 1 -25.96 26.78 -55.44
CA MET A 1 -25.13 26.77 -54.22
C MET A 1 -24.22 27.99 -54.08
N LEU A 2 -23.55 28.47 -55.14
CA LEU A 2 -22.68 29.67 -55.10
C LEU A 2 -23.40 31.01 -54.79
N SER A 3 -24.68 31.17 -55.17
CA SER A 3 -25.45 32.39 -54.89
C SER A 3 -25.87 32.55 -53.42
N PHE A 4 -26.08 31.44 -52.72
CA PHE A 4 -26.44 31.44 -51.29
C PHE A 4 -25.26 31.88 -50.42
N PHE A 5 -24.05 31.36 -50.73
CA PHE A 5 -22.81 31.79 -50.06
C PHE A 5 -22.51 33.27 -50.29
N ARG A 6 -22.78 33.79 -51.49
CA ARG A 6 -22.54 35.21 -51.83
C ARG A 6 -23.51 36.16 -51.12
N LYS A 7 -24.77 35.75 -50.89
CA LYS A 7 -25.79 36.55 -50.20
C LYS A 7 -25.50 36.71 -48.70
N TYR A 8 -24.97 35.66 -48.06
CA TYR A 8 -24.70 35.63 -46.61
C TYR A 8 -23.21 35.77 -46.26
N GLN A 9 -22.34 36.06 -47.23
CA GLN A 9 -20.89 36.14 -47.05
C GLN A 9 -20.49 37.04 -45.88
N LYS A 10 -21.09 38.24 -45.77
CA LYS A 10 -20.82 39.18 -44.67
C LYS A 10 -21.20 38.62 -43.30
N PHE A 11 -22.30 37.86 -43.23
CA PHE A 11 -22.80 37.28 -41.99
C PHE A 11 -21.90 36.11 -41.52
N PHE A 12 -21.45 35.28 -42.46
CA PHE A 12 -20.47 34.24 -42.18
C PHE A 12 -19.15 34.84 -41.70
N PHE A 13 -18.59 35.83 -42.41
CA PHE A 13 -17.34 36.48 -41.97
C PHE A 13 -17.43 37.08 -40.57
N LEU A 14 -18.55 37.74 -40.24
CA LEU A 14 -18.77 38.28 -38.89
C LEU A 14 -18.82 37.15 -37.85
N PHE A 15 -19.58 36.09 -38.12
CA PHE A 15 -19.72 34.95 -37.22
C PHE A 15 -18.39 34.23 -36.99
N THR A 16 -17.62 33.95 -38.04
CA THR A 16 -16.30 33.31 -37.91
C THR A 16 -15.31 34.20 -37.16
N THR A 17 -15.36 35.52 -37.39
CA THR A 17 -14.49 36.48 -36.67
C THR A 17 -14.82 36.52 -35.18
N VAL A 18 -16.11 36.52 -34.82
CA VAL A 18 -16.54 36.45 -33.42
C VAL A 18 -16.09 35.14 -32.77
N ILE A 19 -16.22 34.00 -33.45
CA ILE A 19 -15.73 32.71 -32.94
C ILE A 19 -14.21 32.73 -32.75
N ILE A 20 -13.46 33.28 -33.70
CA ILE A 20 -11.99 33.38 -33.61
C ILE A 20 -11.60 34.29 -32.43
N VAL A 21 -12.21 35.47 -32.30
CA VAL A 21 -11.94 36.41 -31.21
C VAL A 21 -12.32 35.81 -29.86
N CYS A 22 -13.48 35.16 -29.73
CA CYS A 22 -13.85 34.44 -28.53
C CYS A 22 -12.88 33.28 -28.23
N SER A 23 -12.42 32.56 -29.25
CA SER A 23 -11.45 31.47 -29.05
C SER A 23 -10.10 32.00 -28.54
N PHE A 24 -9.59 33.10 -29.10
CA PHE A 24 -8.37 33.74 -28.59
C PHE A 24 -8.56 34.39 -27.21
N ALA A 25 -9.72 35.00 -26.96
CA ALA A 25 -10.03 35.65 -25.69
C ALA A 25 -10.24 34.63 -24.55
N PHE A 26 -10.84 33.47 -24.81
CA PHE A 26 -11.09 32.45 -23.79
C PHE A 26 -9.96 31.42 -23.67
N PHE A 27 -9.34 30.95 -24.77
CA PHE A 27 -8.27 29.95 -24.68
C PHE A 27 -6.87 30.55 -24.53
N GLY A 28 -6.62 31.74 -25.12
CA GLY A 28 -5.32 32.40 -25.04
C GLY A 28 -5.04 33.02 -23.67
N THR A 29 -6.07 33.51 -22.97
CA THR A 29 -5.91 34.11 -21.63
C THR A 29 -5.92 33.06 -20.51
N TYR A 30 -6.64 31.94 -20.66
CA TYR A 30 -6.69 30.89 -19.63
C TYR A 30 -5.32 30.22 -19.40
N GLN A 31 -4.49 30.10 -20.44
CA GLN A 31 -3.11 29.62 -20.31
C GLN A 31 -2.15 30.67 -19.74
N ALA A 32 -2.43 31.96 -19.92
CA ALA A 32 -1.60 33.05 -19.39
C ALA A 32 -1.88 33.37 -17.91
N PHE A 33 -3.10 33.12 -17.44
CA PHE A 33 -3.53 33.36 -16.05
C PHE A 33 -3.61 32.11 -15.17
N ALA A 34 -3.21 30.94 -15.68
CA ALA A 34 -2.88 29.81 -14.83
C ALA A 34 -1.39 29.92 -14.47
N PRO A 35 -1.01 30.58 -13.36
CA PRO A 35 0.33 30.36 -12.83
C PRO A 35 0.43 28.84 -12.66
N SER A 36 1.44 28.23 -13.28
CA SER A 36 1.89 26.93 -12.83
C SER A 36 2.25 27.12 -11.37
N LYS A 37 1.30 26.80 -10.46
CA LYS A 37 1.57 26.74 -9.04
C LYS A 37 2.68 25.70 -8.94
N ARG A 38 3.93 26.17 -8.82
CA ARG A 38 4.98 25.39 -8.19
C ARG A 38 4.37 25.03 -6.85
N VAL A 39 3.96 23.76 -6.72
CA VAL A 39 3.49 23.23 -5.46
C VAL A 39 4.69 23.40 -4.53
N GLU A 40 4.62 24.37 -3.64
CA GLU A 40 5.64 24.53 -2.60
C GLU A 40 5.68 23.22 -1.82
N ASP A 41 6.88 22.66 -1.69
CA ASP A 41 7.13 21.43 -0.96
C ASP A 41 7.71 21.81 0.41
N PRO A 42 6.85 22.03 1.43
CA PRO A 42 7.30 22.55 2.71
C PRO A 42 8.17 21.53 3.46
N THR A 43 8.99 22.04 4.37
CA THR A 43 9.70 21.20 5.33
C THR A 43 8.69 20.51 6.25
N ALA A 44 8.77 19.18 6.34
CA ALA A 44 7.97 18.38 7.25
C ALA A 44 8.55 18.39 8.67
N PHE A 45 9.87 18.20 8.80
CA PHE A 45 10.60 18.29 10.06
C PHE A 45 12.09 18.53 9.83
N GLN A 46 12.80 18.88 10.89
CA GLN A 46 14.25 18.95 10.91
C GLN A 46 14.83 17.75 11.66
N THR A 47 15.82 17.11 11.06
CA THR A 47 16.59 16.06 11.76
C THR A 47 17.44 16.68 12.88
N ARG A 48 17.93 15.85 13.82
CA ARG A 48 18.82 16.33 14.90
C ARG A 48 20.14 16.92 14.38
N GLY A 49 20.58 16.50 13.20
CA GLY A 49 21.73 17.08 12.48
C GLY A 49 21.42 18.40 11.75
N GLY A 50 20.23 18.97 11.92
CA GLY A 50 19.82 20.24 11.31
C GLY A 50 19.41 20.13 9.83
N ARG A 51 19.33 18.92 9.27
CA ARG A 51 18.88 18.72 7.88
C ARG A 51 17.36 18.82 7.78
N ASP A 52 16.89 19.72 6.93
CA ASP A 52 15.48 19.83 6.53
C ASP A 52 15.03 18.60 5.73
N VAL A 53 13.93 17.99 6.17
CA VAL A 53 13.27 16.90 5.45
C VAL A 53 11.99 17.44 4.84
N ARG A 54 11.87 17.33 3.51
CA ARG A 54 10.70 17.81 2.76
C ARG A 54 9.50 16.89 2.95
N ARG A 55 8.30 17.46 2.86
CA ARG A 55 7.04 16.72 2.98
C ARG A 55 6.85 15.69 1.86
N SER A 56 7.22 16.03 0.63
CA SER A 56 7.18 15.07 -0.49
C SER A 56 8.05 13.84 -0.23
N TYR A 57 9.26 14.03 0.28
CA TYR A 57 10.19 12.95 0.59
C TYR A 57 9.67 12.06 1.71
N LEU A 58 9.16 12.65 2.80
CA LEU A 58 8.54 11.88 3.88
C LEU A 58 7.35 11.06 3.37
N ALA A 59 6.47 11.67 2.56
CA ALA A 59 5.32 10.97 2.00
C ALA A 59 5.71 9.80 1.08
N GLN A 60 6.75 9.98 0.26
CA GLN A 60 7.31 8.91 -0.57
C GLN A 60 7.92 7.79 0.26
N MET A 61 8.67 8.13 1.32
CA MET A 61 9.23 7.15 2.24
C MET A 61 8.13 6.34 2.94
N SER A 62 7.12 7.01 3.48
CA SER A 62 5.98 6.34 4.13
C SER A 62 5.26 5.40 3.15
N LYS A 63 5.03 5.83 1.91
CA LYS A 63 4.41 5.01 0.87
C LYS A 63 5.27 3.81 0.48
N PHE A 64 6.60 3.99 0.40
CA PHE A 64 7.53 2.92 0.09
C PHE A 64 7.52 1.85 1.20
N LEU A 65 7.61 2.29 2.45
CA LEU A 65 7.67 1.42 3.62
C LEU A 65 6.33 0.76 3.95
N SER A 66 5.19 1.38 3.60
CA SER A 66 3.87 0.81 3.91
C SER A 66 3.56 -0.46 3.12
N LEU A 67 4.24 -0.67 2.00
CA LEU A 67 4.05 -1.83 1.12
C LEU A 67 5.14 -2.87 1.41
N GLU A 68 4.73 -4.09 1.71
CA GLU A 68 5.66 -5.21 1.96
C GLU A 68 5.96 -6.02 0.70
N SER A 69 7.08 -6.73 0.71
CA SER A 69 7.49 -7.63 -0.38
C SER A 69 6.60 -8.87 -0.51
N SER A 70 6.03 -9.33 0.61
CA SER A 70 5.20 -10.53 0.73
C SER A 70 3.74 -10.34 0.32
N SER A 71 3.32 -9.10 0.03
CA SER A 71 2.02 -8.79 -0.57
C SER A 71 1.94 -9.40 -1.98
N ARG A 72 1.58 -10.69 -2.10
CA ARG A 72 1.49 -11.39 -3.41
C ARG A 72 0.31 -10.84 -4.23
N GLY A 73 0.52 -9.72 -4.92
CA GLY A 73 -0.47 -9.03 -5.74
C GLY A 73 0.10 -7.78 -6.42
N GLY A 74 -0.75 -7.01 -7.12
CA GLY A 74 -0.37 -5.81 -7.88
C GLY A 74 0.08 -4.59 -7.05
N GLY A 75 0.57 -4.80 -5.82
CA GLY A 75 1.02 -3.77 -4.89
C GLY A 75 2.19 -4.23 -3.99
N ALA A 76 2.84 -5.35 -4.30
CA ALA A 76 4.04 -5.79 -3.59
C ALA A 76 5.17 -4.77 -3.75
N ASN A 77 5.91 -4.50 -2.66
CA ASN A 77 7.18 -3.79 -2.74
C ASN A 77 8.35 -4.70 -2.46
N PHE A 78 8.87 -5.30 -3.53
CA PHE A 78 10.00 -6.22 -3.44
C PHE A 78 11.35 -5.54 -3.21
N LEU A 79 11.41 -4.20 -3.34
CA LEU A 79 12.59 -3.44 -2.94
C LEU A 79 12.59 -3.14 -1.45
N ASN A 80 11.42 -3.18 -0.80
CA ASN A 80 11.32 -3.12 0.65
C ASN A 80 11.81 -4.44 1.24
N ASP A 81 12.71 -4.33 2.21
CA ASP A 81 13.31 -5.44 2.92
C ASP A 81 12.45 -5.94 4.09
N GLY A 82 11.35 -5.25 4.36
CA GLY A 82 10.46 -5.54 5.45
C GLY A 82 10.99 -5.07 6.79
N VAL A 83 11.79 -3.99 6.82
CA VAL A 83 12.30 -3.38 8.06
C VAL A 83 11.20 -3.19 9.11
N ILE A 84 9.98 -2.76 8.72
CA ILE A 84 8.87 -2.59 9.65
C ILE A 84 8.47 -3.94 10.27
N SER A 85 8.25 -4.94 9.42
CA SER A 85 7.85 -6.28 9.86
C SER A 85 8.92 -6.93 10.73
N ASN A 86 10.17 -6.99 10.24
CA ASN A 86 11.26 -7.76 10.83
C ASN A 86 11.91 -7.06 12.02
N ASP A 87 12.15 -5.75 11.92
CA ASP A 87 12.94 -5.04 12.94
C ASP A 87 12.07 -4.28 13.96
N PHE A 88 10.85 -3.89 13.59
CA PHE A 88 9.96 -3.14 14.49
C PHE A 88 8.83 -3.99 15.08
N LEU A 89 8.10 -4.75 14.25
CA LEU A 89 6.95 -5.54 14.70
C LEU A 89 7.40 -6.81 15.42
N GLU A 90 8.28 -7.62 14.82
CA GLU A 90 8.76 -8.88 15.43
C GLU A 90 9.51 -8.65 16.76
N THR A 91 10.19 -7.51 16.91
CA THR A 91 10.93 -7.17 18.14
C THR A 91 10.09 -6.46 19.20
N GLY A 92 8.87 -6.03 18.88
CA GLY A 92 8.01 -5.21 19.73
C GLY A 92 8.48 -3.75 19.88
N MET A 93 9.44 -3.29 19.09
CA MET A 93 9.91 -1.89 19.12
C MET A 93 8.88 -0.91 18.54
N ALA A 94 8.02 -1.37 17.63
CA ALA A 94 6.98 -0.59 16.99
C ALA A 94 6.09 0.18 17.97
N PHE A 95 5.65 -0.45 19.06
CA PHE A 95 4.73 0.17 20.02
C PHE A 95 5.29 1.47 20.64
N ARG A 96 6.62 1.58 20.77
CA ARG A 96 7.26 2.80 21.33
C ARG A 96 7.09 4.03 20.45
N LEU A 97 6.74 3.84 19.18
CA LEU A 97 6.53 4.90 18.20
C LEU A 97 5.06 5.29 18.06
N VAL A 98 4.15 4.65 18.81
CA VAL A 98 2.72 4.95 18.76
C VAL A 98 2.43 6.27 19.48
N GLY A 99 2.36 7.36 18.70
CA GLY A 99 1.96 8.69 19.15
C GLY A 99 0.45 8.87 19.24
N GLU A 100 0.01 10.01 19.80
CA GLU A 100 -1.43 10.33 19.96
C GLU A 100 -2.23 10.27 18.65
N PRO A 101 -1.74 10.77 17.49
CA PRO A 101 -2.47 10.63 16.23
C PRO A 101 -2.68 9.16 15.83
N SER A 102 -1.67 8.31 16.00
CA SER A 102 -1.76 6.88 15.73
C SER A 102 -2.76 6.19 16.66
N LYS A 103 -2.80 6.58 17.95
CA LYS A 103 -3.78 6.01 18.89
C LYS A 103 -5.21 6.30 18.45
N GLN A 104 -5.51 7.54 18.05
CA GLN A 104 -6.84 7.91 17.56
C GLN A 104 -7.24 7.09 16.33
N GLU A 105 -6.31 6.90 15.40
CA GLU A 105 -6.51 6.05 14.23
C GLU A 105 -6.77 4.58 14.62
N LEU A 106 -6.03 4.01 15.57
CA LEU A 106 -6.27 2.65 16.06
C LEU A 106 -7.64 2.50 16.73
N GLU A 107 -8.03 3.45 17.60
CA GLU A 107 -9.34 3.43 18.27
C GLU A 107 -10.49 3.50 17.27
N SER A 108 -10.34 4.25 16.17
CA SER A 108 -11.36 4.33 15.12
C SER A 108 -11.65 2.98 14.43
N ARG A 109 -10.72 2.02 14.50
CA ARG A 109 -10.83 0.68 13.88
C ARG A 109 -11.37 -0.38 14.84
N LEU A 110 -11.30 -0.14 16.14
CA LEU A 110 -11.62 -1.11 17.19
C LEU A 110 -12.95 -1.83 16.96
N GLN A 111 -14.00 -1.06 16.66
CA GLN A 111 -15.34 -1.62 16.50
C GLN A 111 -15.44 -2.52 15.27
N ARG A 112 -14.72 -2.20 14.18
CA ARG A 112 -14.68 -3.06 12.97
C ARG A 112 -13.97 -4.37 13.27
N GLU A 113 -12.87 -4.33 13.99
CA GLU A 113 -12.07 -5.51 14.32
C GLU A 113 -12.80 -6.42 15.32
N LYS A 114 -13.46 -5.84 16.33
CA LYS A 114 -14.33 -6.58 17.27
C LYS A 114 -15.44 -7.33 16.55
N ASN A 115 -16.06 -6.70 15.55
CA ASN A 115 -17.16 -7.29 14.79
C ASN A 115 -16.71 -8.11 13.59
N PHE A 116 -15.41 -8.35 13.42
CA PHE A 116 -14.90 -9.13 12.31
C PHE A 116 -15.24 -10.61 12.46
N HIS A 117 -15.83 -11.16 11.40
CA HIS A 117 -16.17 -12.57 11.31
C HIS A 117 -15.37 -13.18 10.16
N PRO A 118 -14.50 -14.16 10.44
CA PRO A 118 -13.81 -14.90 9.39
C PRO A 118 -14.80 -15.60 8.46
N TYR A 119 -14.37 -15.86 7.22
CA TYR A 119 -15.22 -16.53 6.23
C TYR A 119 -15.72 -17.89 6.72
N VAL A 120 -17.00 -18.15 6.48
CA VAL A 120 -17.67 -19.45 6.67
C VAL A 120 -18.53 -19.73 5.45
N HIS A 121 -18.38 -20.93 4.88
CA HIS A 121 -19.18 -21.37 3.75
C HIS A 121 -20.66 -21.57 4.16
N PRO A 122 -21.62 -21.05 3.38
CA PRO A 122 -23.01 -20.94 3.83
C PRO A 122 -23.71 -22.30 3.93
N ASN A 123 -23.33 -23.24 3.05
CA ASN A 123 -23.91 -24.57 3.00
C ASN A 123 -23.03 -25.64 3.68
N ALA A 124 -21.86 -25.26 4.22
CA ALA A 124 -20.89 -26.20 4.78
C ALA A 124 -19.99 -25.52 5.83
N PRO A 125 -20.47 -25.33 7.07
CA PRO A 125 -19.75 -24.58 8.10
C PRO A 125 -18.33 -25.10 8.43
N LEU A 126 -18.06 -26.38 8.11
CA LEU A 126 -16.72 -26.98 8.23
C LEU A 126 -15.70 -26.33 7.28
N LEU A 127 -16.14 -25.82 6.13
CA LEU A 127 -15.32 -25.01 5.22
C LEU A 127 -15.31 -23.57 5.73
N SER A 128 -14.42 -23.29 6.68
CA SER A 128 -14.27 -21.97 7.29
C SER A 128 -12.82 -21.57 7.43
N ALA A 129 -12.58 -20.25 7.48
CA ALA A 129 -11.25 -19.72 7.70
C ALA A 129 -10.66 -20.18 9.04
N LYS A 130 -11.47 -20.25 10.10
CA LYS A 130 -11.04 -20.76 11.42
C LYS A 130 -10.55 -22.21 11.36
N GLN A 131 -11.24 -23.07 10.60
CA GLN A 131 -10.83 -24.47 10.44
C GLN A 131 -9.52 -24.60 9.64
N ILE A 132 -9.28 -23.73 8.67
CA ILE A 132 -8.00 -23.71 7.94
C ILE A 132 -6.88 -23.17 8.84
N TRP A 133 -7.12 -22.08 9.57
CA TRP A 133 -6.14 -21.50 10.47
C TRP A 133 -5.72 -22.47 11.57
N SER A 134 -6.63 -23.26 12.15
CA SER A 134 -6.25 -24.24 13.17
C SER A 134 -5.24 -25.29 12.69
N LEU A 135 -5.17 -25.54 11.38
CA LEU A 135 -4.24 -26.49 10.76
C LEU A 135 -2.92 -25.84 10.31
N PHE A 136 -2.98 -24.62 9.76
CA PHE A 136 -1.83 -24.00 9.09
C PHE A 136 -1.27 -22.76 9.78
N ALA A 137 -2.06 -22.08 10.61
CA ALA A 137 -1.70 -20.82 11.27
C ALA A 137 -2.51 -20.64 12.58
N PRO A 138 -2.33 -21.51 13.58
CA PRO A 138 -3.16 -21.53 14.79
C PRO A 138 -3.10 -20.20 15.55
N ASP A 139 -1.94 -19.55 15.54
CA ASP A 139 -1.68 -18.25 16.16
C ASP A 139 -2.66 -17.16 15.69
N ILE A 140 -3.21 -17.24 14.46
CA ILE A 140 -4.19 -16.27 13.97
C ILE A 140 -5.46 -16.31 14.82
N SER A 141 -5.93 -17.50 15.18
CA SER A 141 -7.19 -17.66 15.92
C SER A 141 -7.07 -17.14 17.36
N ASP A 142 -5.93 -17.39 17.98
CA ASP A 142 -5.63 -16.97 19.35
C ASP A 142 -5.47 -15.45 19.42
N ASN A 143 -4.62 -14.87 18.56
CA ASN A 143 -4.40 -13.43 18.54
C ASN A 143 -5.64 -12.64 18.11
N LEU A 144 -6.50 -13.21 17.24
CA LEU A 144 -7.76 -12.58 16.86
C LEU A 144 -8.71 -12.54 18.05
N SER A 145 -8.85 -13.66 18.76
CA SER A 145 -9.71 -13.74 19.95
C SER A 145 -9.22 -12.79 21.05
N GLN A 146 -7.90 -12.72 21.25
CA GLN A 146 -7.27 -11.77 22.17
C GLN A 146 -7.60 -10.33 21.77
N LEU A 147 -7.34 -9.94 20.52
CA LEU A 147 -7.61 -8.58 20.04
C LEU A 147 -9.09 -8.20 20.21
N GLN A 148 -10.01 -9.11 19.88
CA GLN A 148 -11.45 -8.86 19.99
C GLN A 148 -11.94 -8.73 21.44
N SER A 149 -11.22 -9.30 22.40
CA SER A 149 -11.54 -9.22 23.84
C SER A 149 -11.11 -7.91 24.51
N LEU A 150 -10.21 -7.14 23.88
CA LEU A 150 -9.63 -5.93 24.46
C LEU A 150 -10.52 -4.71 24.18
N ASP A 151 -10.67 -3.83 25.17
CA ASP A 151 -11.49 -2.61 25.06
C ASP A 151 -10.74 -1.37 24.62
N LEU A 152 -9.41 -1.39 24.71
CA LEU A 152 -8.55 -0.27 24.33
C LEU A 152 -7.69 -0.69 23.13
N ALA A 153 -7.92 -0.10 21.96
CA ALA A 153 -7.17 -0.43 20.75
C ALA A 153 -5.71 -0.02 20.82
N SER A 154 -5.43 1.05 21.58
CA SER A 154 -4.14 1.69 21.74
C SER A 154 -3.29 1.10 22.89
N SER A 155 -3.78 0.08 23.60
CA SER A 155 -2.96 -0.63 24.59
C SER A 155 -1.81 -1.37 23.93
N LYS A 156 -0.74 -1.64 24.70
CA LYS A 156 0.40 -2.42 24.22
C LYS A 156 -0.06 -3.82 23.80
N GLU A 157 -0.94 -4.42 24.59
CA GLU A 157 -1.47 -5.76 24.35
C GLU A 157 -2.28 -5.83 23.06
N ALA A 158 -3.11 -4.82 22.77
CA ALA A 158 -3.89 -4.76 21.53
C ALA A 158 -3.01 -4.48 20.32
N PHE A 159 -1.96 -3.66 20.48
CA PHE A 159 -0.99 -3.41 19.43
C PHE A 159 -0.17 -4.67 19.11
N ASP A 160 0.32 -5.36 20.13
CA ASP A 160 1.09 -6.60 19.98
C ASP A 160 0.25 -7.69 19.33
N ALA A 161 -1.03 -7.83 19.70
CA ALA A 161 -1.95 -8.77 19.06
C ALA A 161 -2.18 -8.42 17.57
N ARG A 162 -2.30 -7.14 17.21
CA ARG A 162 -2.35 -6.70 15.80
C ARG A 162 -1.06 -7.02 15.06
N ALA A 163 0.10 -6.74 15.67
CA ALA A 163 1.39 -7.07 15.09
C ALA A 163 1.53 -8.56 14.82
N ALA A 164 1.14 -9.41 15.78
CA ALA A 164 1.15 -10.86 15.63
C ALA A 164 0.20 -11.34 14.51
N LEU A 165 -1.02 -10.79 14.42
CA LEU A 165 -1.95 -11.11 13.34
C LEU A 165 -1.42 -10.71 11.97
N TYR A 166 -0.85 -9.51 11.86
CA TYR A 166 -0.23 -9.02 10.63
C TYR A 166 0.91 -9.94 10.16
N LEU A 167 1.85 -10.25 11.07
CA LEU A 167 2.98 -11.12 10.78
C LEU A 167 2.53 -12.54 10.42
N ALA A 168 1.48 -13.05 11.07
CA ALA A 168 0.89 -14.34 10.74
C ALA A 168 0.23 -14.33 9.36
N GLU A 169 -0.46 -13.25 8.97
CA GLU A 169 -1.03 -13.10 7.63
C GLU A 169 0.06 -13.00 6.54
N LEU A 170 1.23 -12.41 6.84
CA LEU A 170 2.37 -12.45 5.91
C LEU A 170 2.86 -13.88 5.64
N ARG A 171 2.80 -14.76 6.64
CA ARG A 171 3.21 -16.18 6.54
C ARG A 171 2.13 -17.04 5.90
N PHE A 172 0.85 -16.74 6.16
CA PHE A 172 -0.31 -17.41 5.57
C PHE A 172 -1.28 -16.41 4.94
N PRO A 173 -0.98 -15.93 3.71
CA PRO A 173 -1.75 -14.86 3.08
C PRO A 173 -3.19 -15.27 2.71
N ALA A 174 -4.07 -14.29 2.61
CA ALA A 174 -5.46 -14.47 2.19
C ALA A 174 -5.61 -15.25 0.88
N GLN A 175 -4.72 -15.07 -0.09
CA GLN A 175 -4.76 -15.83 -1.35
C GLN A 175 -4.55 -17.33 -1.11
N MET A 176 -3.69 -17.70 -0.17
CA MET A 176 -3.46 -19.10 0.19
C MET A 176 -4.68 -19.68 0.91
N LEU A 177 -5.27 -18.92 1.84
CA LEU A 177 -6.54 -19.30 2.47
C LEU A 177 -7.63 -19.57 1.42
N THR A 178 -7.81 -18.67 0.46
CA THR A 178 -8.76 -18.83 -0.64
C THR A 178 -8.47 -20.08 -1.48
N GLN A 179 -7.20 -20.35 -1.78
CA GLN A 179 -6.81 -21.54 -2.54
C GLN A 179 -7.16 -22.84 -1.80
N VAL A 180 -6.87 -22.91 -0.50
CA VAL A 180 -7.18 -24.09 0.33
C VAL A 180 -8.69 -24.29 0.43
N LEU A 181 -9.45 -23.22 0.69
CA LEU A 181 -10.92 -23.30 0.76
C LEU A 181 -11.54 -23.76 -0.56
N ARG A 182 -11.06 -23.25 -1.68
CA ARG A 182 -11.52 -23.67 -3.01
C ARG A 182 -11.14 -25.09 -3.34
N TYR A 183 -9.95 -25.52 -2.94
CA TYR A 183 -9.53 -26.91 -3.09
C TYR A 183 -10.48 -27.83 -2.32
N GLN A 184 -10.74 -27.53 -1.05
CA GLN A 184 -11.68 -28.30 -0.23
C GLN A 184 -13.11 -28.27 -0.77
N GLU A 185 -13.62 -27.12 -1.23
CA GLU A 185 -14.94 -27.01 -1.85
C GLU A 185 -15.08 -27.96 -3.06
N ASN A 186 -14.03 -28.08 -3.89
CA ASN A 186 -14.06 -28.95 -5.07
C ASN A 186 -14.07 -30.45 -4.71
N GLU A 187 -13.57 -30.85 -3.55
CA GLU A 187 -13.59 -32.24 -3.08
C GLU A 187 -15.00 -32.68 -2.63
N TYR A 188 -15.93 -31.74 -2.40
CA TYR A 188 -17.31 -32.01 -2.00
C TYR A 188 -18.30 -31.67 -3.13
N PRO A 189 -18.57 -32.59 -4.07
CA PRO A 189 -19.40 -32.31 -5.24
C PRO A 189 -20.87 -31.98 -4.92
N ASN A 190 -21.34 -32.32 -3.71
CA ASN A 190 -22.72 -32.08 -3.26
C ASN A 190 -22.92 -30.69 -2.64
N ILE A 191 -21.85 -29.89 -2.49
CA ILE A 191 -21.93 -28.54 -1.92
C ILE A 191 -22.03 -27.52 -3.07
N PRO A 192 -23.03 -26.61 -3.08
CA PRO A 192 -23.07 -25.54 -4.05
C PRO A 192 -21.86 -24.62 -3.92
N ARG A 193 -21.22 -24.30 -5.04
CA ARG A 193 -20.07 -23.39 -5.09
C ARG A 193 -20.43 -22.01 -4.53
N ASP A 194 -19.61 -21.49 -3.64
CA ASP A 194 -19.70 -20.14 -3.13
C ASP A 194 -18.83 -19.17 -3.94
N PHE A 195 -19.49 -18.39 -4.79
CA PHE A 195 -18.83 -17.38 -5.63
C PHE A 195 -18.11 -16.28 -4.82
N ARG A 196 -18.37 -16.14 -3.52
CA ARG A 196 -17.60 -15.24 -2.64
C ARG A 196 -16.14 -15.63 -2.58
N LEU A 197 -15.79 -16.92 -2.64
CA LEU A 197 -14.40 -17.39 -2.69
C LEU A 197 -13.64 -16.91 -3.94
N LEU A 198 -14.35 -16.45 -4.98
CA LEU A 198 -13.73 -15.90 -6.19
C LEU A 198 -13.63 -14.37 -6.18
N ARG A 199 -14.46 -13.69 -5.37
CA ARG A 199 -14.65 -12.24 -5.45
C ARG A 199 -14.15 -11.52 -4.20
N ASP A 200 -14.37 -12.12 -3.03
CA ASP A 200 -14.14 -11.45 -1.76
C ASP A 200 -12.67 -11.54 -1.37
N ASN A 201 -12.17 -10.46 -0.78
CA ASN A 201 -10.87 -10.48 -0.14
C ASN A 201 -11.01 -11.13 1.25
N LEU A 202 -10.42 -12.30 1.44
CA LEU A 202 -10.44 -13.01 2.71
C LEU A 202 -9.37 -12.54 3.71
N ALA A 203 -8.70 -11.42 3.42
CA ALA A 203 -7.72 -10.82 4.32
C ALA A 203 -8.34 -10.43 5.66
N LEU A 204 -7.54 -10.52 6.72
CA LEU A 204 -7.97 -10.13 8.06
C LEU A 204 -8.44 -8.67 8.05
N PHE A 205 -9.65 -8.46 8.55
CA PHE A 205 -10.36 -7.18 8.55
C PHE A 205 -10.57 -6.56 7.16
N GLY A 206 -10.15 -7.19 6.07
CA GLY A 206 -10.07 -6.61 4.73
C GLY A 206 -8.88 -5.67 4.52
N TYR A 207 -7.88 -5.69 5.40
CA TYR A 207 -6.66 -4.88 5.31
C TYR A 207 -5.70 -5.41 4.24
N ARG A 208 -4.89 -4.52 3.65
CA ARG A 208 -4.00 -4.85 2.52
C ARG A 208 -2.56 -4.46 2.73
N ASP A 209 -2.30 -3.44 3.53
CA ASP A 209 -0.97 -2.89 3.75
C ASP A 209 -0.79 -2.42 5.20
N LEU A 210 0.43 -2.02 5.55
CA LEU A 210 0.72 -1.56 6.91
C LEU A 210 -0.08 -0.33 7.32
N THR A 211 -0.52 0.50 6.36
CA THR A 211 -1.34 1.68 6.63
C THR A 211 -2.75 1.30 7.04
N ASP A 212 -3.34 0.29 6.41
CA ASP A 212 -4.63 -0.26 6.81
C ASP A 212 -4.57 -0.83 8.24
N TRP A 213 -3.49 -1.57 8.55
CA TRP A 213 -3.27 -2.24 9.82
C TRP A 213 -2.97 -1.29 10.99
N PHE A 214 -2.05 -0.34 10.81
CA PHE A 214 -1.51 0.48 11.91
C PHE A 214 -1.79 1.98 11.77
N GLY A 215 -2.27 2.42 10.61
CA GLY A 215 -2.61 3.81 10.37
C GLY A 215 -1.51 4.64 9.73
N ALA A 216 -1.91 5.66 8.97
CA ALA A 216 -0.98 6.50 8.21
C ALA A 216 -0.08 7.31 9.15
N ALA A 217 -0.64 7.80 10.26
CA ALA A 217 0.13 8.51 11.28
C ALA A 217 1.27 7.66 11.85
N PHE A 218 1.02 6.37 12.14
CA PHE A 218 2.04 5.46 12.64
C PHE A 218 3.16 5.24 11.61
N ILE A 219 2.81 5.00 10.34
CA ILE A 219 3.81 4.81 9.28
C ILE A 219 4.64 6.07 9.06
N GLU A 220 4.02 7.25 9.17
CA GLU A 220 4.73 8.53 9.09
C GLU A 220 5.73 8.69 10.24
N ASP A 221 5.32 8.40 11.48
CA ASP A 221 6.21 8.52 12.65
C ASP A 221 7.36 7.50 12.61
N LEU A 222 7.09 6.29 12.11
CA LEU A 222 8.12 5.29 11.88
C LEU A 222 9.09 5.74 10.78
N SER A 223 8.59 6.33 9.69
CA SER A 223 9.42 6.90 8.62
C SER A 223 10.31 8.04 9.13
N LYS A 224 9.76 8.94 9.95
CA LYS A 224 10.55 9.99 10.63
C LYS A 224 11.65 9.38 11.49
N PHE A 225 11.32 8.35 12.26
CA PHE A 225 12.28 7.65 13.12
C PHE A 225 13.42 7.00 12.33
N ILE A 226 13.13 6.34 11.20
CA ILE A 226 14.15 5.76 10.32
C ILE A 226 15.06 6.84 9.73
N ILE A 227 14.49 7.92 9.18
CA ILE A 227 15.26 9.04 8.60
C ILE A 227 16.17 9.68 9.66
N GLN A 228 15.63 9.87 10.86
CA GLN A 228 16.35 10.43 11.99
C GLN A 228 17.50 9.51 12.42
N THR A 229 17.25 8.21 12.54
CA THR A 229 18.24 7.22 12.93
C THR A 229 19.35 7.10 11.89
N ALA A 230 19.01 7.13 10.59
CA ALA A 230 19.98 7.15 9.50
C ALA A 230 20.87 8.40 9.56
N THR A 231 20.34 9.55 9.98
CA THR A 231 21.13 10.78 10.18
C THR A 231 22.11 10.62 11.34
N VAL A 232 21.65 10.10 12.48
CA VAL A 232 22.50 9.83 13.65
C VAL A 232 23.57 8.77 13.35
N ALA A 233 23.25 7.73 12.58
CA ALA A 233 24.22 6.73 12.15
C ALA A 233 25.32 7.36 11.30
N ARG A 234 24.96 8.24 10.35
CA ARG A 234 25.94 8.96 9.53
C ARG A 234 26.87 9.85 10.37
N GLU A 235 26.33 10.55 11.37
CA GLU A 235 27.12 11.34 12.32
C GLU A 235 28.10 10.49 13.13
N ARG A 236 27.73 9.25 13.44
CA ARG A 236 28.58 8.27 14.14
C ARG A 236 29.60 7.57 13.23
N GLY A 237 29.70 7.97 11.97
CA GLY A 237 30.67 7.44 11.02
C GLY A 237 30.20 6.20 10.26
N TYR A 238 28.94 5.76 10.42
CA TYR A 238 28.38 4.73 9.55
C TYR A 238 28.20 5.31 8.15
N GLN A 239 28.78 4.65 7.16
CA GLN A 239 28.69 5.04 5.75
C GLN A 239 28.11 3.88 4.95
N VAL A 240 27.22 4.23 4.02
CA VAL A 240 26.70 3.32 3.02
C VAL A 240 26.92 4.01 1.68
N THR A 241 27.61 3.34 0.77
CA THR A 241 27.89 3.83 -0.56
C THR A 241 26.68 3.66 -1.47
N GLN A 242 26.59 4.47 -2.54
CA GLN A 242 25.51 4.30 -3.53
C GLN A 242 25.59 2.94 -4.22
N ASP A 243 26.80 2.42 -4.44
CA ASP A 243 27.03 1.11 -5.06
C ASP A 243 26.50 -0.02 -4.18
N GLU A 244 26.70 0.05 -2.86
CA GLU A 244 26.13 -0.92 -1.91
C GLU A 244 24.60 -0.89 -1.91
N VAL A 245 23.99 0.30 -1.87
CA VAL A 245 22.53 0.44 -1.94
C VAL A 245 21.99 -0.11 -3.25
N LEU A 246 22.61 0.23 -4.37
CA LEU A 246 22.20 -0.25 -5.68
C LEU A 246 22.36 -1.77 -5.80
N ALA A 247 23.46 -2.33 -5.31
CA ALA A 247 23.68 -3.77 -5.30
C ALA A 247 22.61 -4.51 -4.49
N ASP A 248 22.23 -4.00 -3.31
CA ASP A 248 21.16 -4.62 -2.49
C ASP A 248 19.79 -4.55 -3.19
N LEU A 249 19.44 -3.40 -3.78
CA LEU A 249 18.20 -3.24 -4.53
C LEU A 249 18.13 -4.17 -5.75
N LEU A 250 19.23 -4.30 -6.50
CA LEU A 250 19.32 -5.21 -7.64
C LEU A 250 19.26 -6.67 -7.21
N TYR A 251 19.94 -7.04 -6.12
CA TYR A 251 19.88 -8.38 -5.56
C TYR A 251 18.44 -8.78 -5.20
N ARG A 252 17.69 -7.88 -4.54
CA ARG A 252 16.27 -8.10 -4.20
C ARG A 252 15.38 -8.21 -5.44
N SER A 253 15.64 -7.35 -6.44
CA SER A 253 14.92 -7.40 -7.71
C SER A 253 15.16 -8.70 -8.45
N GLU A 254 16.40 -9.19 -8.50
CA GLU A 254 16.77 -10.49 -9.08
C GLU A 254 16.07 -11.64 -8.37
N LYS A 255 16.15 -11.69 -7.03
CA LYS A 255 15.49 -12.73 -6.22
C LYS A 255 13.99 -12.80 -6.51
N THR A 256 13.35 -11.64 -6.64
CA THR A 256 11.94 -11.54 -6.95
C THR A 256 11.65 -11.97 -8.38
N TYR A 257 12.40 -11.44 -9.35
CA TYR A 257 12.28 -11.79 -10.76
C TYR A 257 12.34 -13.31 -10.96
N GLN A 258 13.31 -14.00 -10.33
CA GLN A 258 13.41 -15.45 -10.43
C GLN A 258 12.19 -16.19 -9.89
N SER A 259 11.52 -15.66 -8.87
CA SER A 259 10.31 -16.26 -8.28
C SER A 259 9.03 -16.02 -9.08
N VAL A 260 8.98 -14.95 -9.89
CA VAL A 260 7.76 -14.55 -10.63
C VAL A 260 7.88 -14.64 -12.14
N LYS A 261 9.09 -14.86 -12.71
CA LYS A 261 9.34 -14.79 -14.16
C LYS A 261 8.34 -15.59 -15.00
N ASP A 262 7.94 -16.77 -14.53
CA ASP A 262 7.01 -17.66 -15.25
C ASP A 262 5.54 -17.22 -15.13
N GLN A 263 5.24 -16.29 -14.23
CA GLN A 263 3.91 -15.75 -13.94
C GLN A 263 3.72 -14.34 -14.52
N LEU A 264 4.77 -13.72 -15.06
CA LEU A 264 4.73 -12.37 -15.60
C LEU A 264 3.88 -12.35 -16.89
N ARG A 265 2.79 -11.56 -16.86
CA ARG A 265 1.93 -11.33 -18.04
C ARG A 265 2.66 -10.65 -19.20
N ARG A 266 3.73 -9.92 -18.90
CA ARG A 266 4.62 -9.29 -19.90
C ARG A 266 6.03 -9.81 -19.67
N PRO A 267 6.63 -10.50 -20.64
CA PRO A 267 8.00 -10.95 -20.50
C PRO A 267 8.93 -9.73 -20.42
N VAL A 268 9.82 -9.74 -19.43
CA VAL A 268 10.93 -8.80 -19.29
C VAL A 268 12.21 -9.57 -19.55
N ALA A 269 13.14 -8.97 -20.30
CA ALA A 269 14.30 -9.69 -20.83
C ALA A 269 15.28 -10.13 -19.73
N ASN A 270 15.34 -9.38 -18.63
CA ASN A 270 16.20 -9.66 -17.48
C ASN A 270 15.70 -8.91 -16.23
N SER A 271 16.34 -9.19 -15.09
CA SER A 271 16.04 -8.58 -13.80
C SER A 271 16.27 -7.06 -13.75
N TYR A 272 17.25 -6.54 -14.50
CA TYR A 272 17.49 -5.11 -14.55
C TYR A 272 16.34 -4.36 -15.25
N GLU A 273 15.80 -4.92 -16.33
CA GLU A 273 14.61 -4.37 -16.99
C GLU A 273 13.38 -4.46 -16.08
N PHE A 274 13.23 -5.57 -15.33
CA PHE A 274 12.20 -5.73 -14.31
C PHE A 274 12.31 -4.66 -13.21
N TYR A 275 13.52 -4.42 -12.69
CA TYR A 275 13.82 -3.35 -11.74
C TYR A 275 13.42 -1.97 -12.27
N GLN A 276 13.82 -1.62 -13.49
CA GLN A 276 13.51 -0.33 -14.10
C GLN A 276 12.00 -0.13 -14.33
N GLN A 277 11.30 -1.16 -14.79
CA GLN A 277 9.85 -1.10 -14.95
C GLN A 277 9.15 -0.87 -13.61
N TYR A 278 9.65 -1.50 -12.54
CA TYR A 278 9.09 -1.36 -11.21
C TYR A 278 9.31 0.05 -10.63
N LEU A 279 10.52 0.61 -10.76
CA LEU A 279 10.78 2.00 -10.37
C LEU A 279 9.81 2.98 -11.06
N ARG A 280 9.56 2.81 -12.37
CA ARG A 280 8.61 3.64 -13.12
C ARG A 280 7.17 3.50 -12.63
N GLN A 281 6.78 2.37 -12.05
CA GLN A 281 5.45 2.17 -11.48
C GLN A 281 5.29 2.87 -10.12
N MET A 282 6.38 3.05 -9.38
CA MET A 282 6.35 3.72 -8.08
C MET A 282 6.30 5.25 -8.18
N GLY A 283 6.84 5.83 -9.26
CA GLY A 283 6.81 7.26 -9.57
C GLY A 283 8.15 7.79 -10.03
#